data_AF-A0A8T2VZ86-F1
#
_entry.id   AF-A0A8T2VZ86-F1
#
_cell.length_a   1.000
_cell.length_b   1.000
_cell.length_c   1.000
_cell.angle_alpha   90.00
_cell.angle_beta   90.00
_cell.angle_gamma   90.00
#
_symmetry.space_group_name_H-M   'P 1'
#
loop_
_entity.id
_entity.type
_entity.pdbx_description
1 polymer ?
#
loop_
_entity_poly.entity_id
_entity_poly.type
_entity_poly.pdbx_seq_one_letter_code
_entity_poly.pdbx_strand_id
1 'polypeptide(L)'
;MLIKTLANYCPYRTARGYLSLKGQLEGDVASQDAVLHAIYNTLSNYLPSLPSQSIGTILWSMASVQQNADSQTLSYTNGSNWKAEAIEKVALLEGNCGKVATYNTKELVNILFSVGALQGPQTPSKAVVIYSTELMEQLAARMDSTPYVKGSLSPSDFTDLVSVCARMFVRKEEEEESVANKSKMVPPAALQLMDLVAGEVRRQLANRASSRAAFLPRELTRFLTSFASLEIKDNANVDGLFDVISGFVVNRIRSKHLNAVTKPDDLAAVLAAYAKQQHRSVSVPELLTTIGAQLRVNAAQMQERYTAEKQRAGVAAETSAHNPVEGSKPLEGGPPDLRCSFPTLLSILESHKDLGFSPDPLTLTALLPGIQRGLGGINPVPAQDVVQLLELFVVFRFNPGPKMLELLVARMEDLSDISRYSQKGCTTATVQAAHALVAALSKTHIPL
;
A
#
# COMPACT_ATOMS: atom_id res chain seq x y z
N MET A 1 -6.74 35.11 -13.20
CA MET A 1 -7.85 34.39 -13.85
C MET A 1 -8.20 33.11 -13.10
N LEU A 2 -7.29 32.14 -12.95
CA LEU A 2 -7.45 30.95 -12.09
C LEU A 2 -8.02 31.27 -10.69
N ILE A 3 -7.47 32.31 -10.03
CA ILE A 3 -7.93 32.77 -8.72
C ILE A 3 -9.34 33.39 -8.79
N LYS A 4 -9.71 34.08 -9.89
CA LYS A 4 -11.08 34.58 -10.10
C LYS A 4 -12.07 33.46 -10.41
N THR A 5 -11.66 32.43 -11.17
CA THR A 5 -12.46 31.24 -11.44
C THR A 5 -12.67 30.44 -10.15
N LEU A 6 -11.60 30.17 -9.39
CA LEU A 6 -11.69 29.52 -8.07
C LEU A 6 -12.53 30.33 -7.08
N ALA A 7 -12.44 31.67 -7.12
CA ALA A 7 -13.24 32.56 -6.29
C ALA A 7 -14.74 32.54 -6.57
N ASN A 8 -15.14 32.21 -7.80
CA ASN A 8 -16.55 32.06 -8.16
C ASN A 8 -17.13 30.71 -7.67
N TYR A 9 -16.27 29.72 -7.40
CA TYR A 9 -16.67 28.39 -6.92
C TYR A 9 -16.38 28.14 -5.43
N CYS A 10 -15.52 28.95 -4.80
CA CYS A 10 -15.11 28.76 -3.41
C CYS A 10 -14.59 30.09 -2.80
N PRO A 11 -15.00 30.52 -1.59
CA PRO A 11 -14.57 31.79 -1.01
C PRO A 11 -13.03 31.93 -0.93
N TYR A 12 -12.55 33.09 -1.38
CA TYR A 12 -11.19 33.45 -1.83
C TYR A 12 -10.00 33.08 -0.92
N ARG A 13 -10.22 32.90 0.39
CA ARG A 13 -9.14 32.61 1.36
C ARG A 13 -9.01 31.13 1.72
N THR A 14 -10.03 30.34 1.40
CA THR A 14 -10.14 28.94 1.80
C THR A 14 -9.46 28.04 0.76
N ALA A 15 -9.72 28.22 -0.54
CA ALA A 15 -9.26 27.27 -1.57
C ALA A 15 -7.73 27.13 -1.74
N ARG A 16 -6.95 28.23 -1.73
CA ARG A 16 -5.48 28.14 -1.89
C ARG A 16 -4.82 27.54 -0.64
N GLY A 17 -5.33 27.88 0.55
CA GLY A 17 -4.89 27.28 1.80
C GLY A 17 -5.29 25.80 1.90
N TYR A 18 -6.54 25.47 1.56
CA TYR A 18 -7.06 24.10 1.67
C TYR A 18 -6.48 23.14 0.64
N LEU A 19 -6.33 23.55 -0.63
CA LEU A 19 -5.68 22.72 -1.64
C LEU A 19 -4.19 22.53 -1.36
N SER A 20 -3.47 23.56 -0.87
CA SER A 20 -2.04 23.44 -0.58
C SER A 20 -1.71 22.76 0.76
N LEU A 21 -2.58 22.86 1.79
CA LEU A 21 -2.32 22.28 3.12
C LEU A 21 -3.01 20.94 3.36
N LYS A 22 -4.17 20.68 2.74
CA LYS A 22 -4.96 19.46 3.00
C LYS A 22 -5.30 18.65 1.75
N GLY A 23 -5.10 19.20 0.55
CA GLY A 23 -5.44 18.52 -0.70
C GLY A 23 -6.93 18.18 -0.82
N GLN A 24 -7.80 18.91 -0.11
CA GLN A 24 -9.25 18.64 -0.07
C GLN A 24 -10.02 19.92 -0.36
N LEU A 25 -10.91 19.85 -1.34
CA LEU A 25 -11.98 20.82 -1.52
C LEU A 25 -13.13 20.49 -0.54
N GLU A 26 -14.01 21.43 -0.24
CA GLU A 26 -15.23 21.11 0.51
C GLU A 26 -16.14 20.20 -0.32
N GLY A 27 -16.83 19.26 0.35
CA GLY A 27 -17.73 18.29 -0.29
C GLY A 27 -17.17 16.86 -0.36
N ASP A 28 -18.01 15.95 -0.85
CA ASP A 28 -17.63 14.57 -1.12
C ASP A 28 -16.69 14.45 -2.34
N VAL A 29 -16.02 13.31 -2.50
CA VAL A 29 -15.05 13.07 -3.57
C VAL A 29 -15.62 13.38 -4.97
N ALA A 30 -16.89 13.04 -5.19
CA ALA A 30 -17.59 13.32 -6.44
C ALA A 30 -17.71 14.82 -6.73
N SER A 31 -18.07 15.62 -5.72
CA SER A 31 -18.15 17.07 -5.84
C SER A 31 -16.78 17.69 -6.10
N GLN A 32 -15.74 17.21 -5.41
CA GLN A 32 -14.36 17.69 -5.63
C GLN A 32 -13.89 17.40 -7.06
N ASP A 33 -14.17 16.19 -7.58
CA ASP A 33 -13.83 15.81 -8.96
C ASP A 33 -14.55 16.66 -10.00
N ALA A 34 -15.85 16.92 -9.81
CA ALA A 34 -16.64 17.78 -10.69
C ALA A 34 -16.09 19.22 -10.74
N VAL A 35 -15.68 19.77 -9.60
CA VAL A 35 -15.04 21.09 -9.52
C VAL A 35 -13.71 21.10 -10.26
N LEU A 36 -12.87 20.09 -10.07
CA LEU A 36 -11.59 19.98 -10.79
C LEU A 36 -11.78 19.85 -12.30
N HIS A 37 -12.76 19.06 -12.75
CA HIS A 37 -13.08 18.92 -14.16
C HIS A 37 -13.54 20.25 -14.77
N ALA A 38 -14.39 21.02 -14.07
CA ALA A 38 -14.81 22.35 -14.51
C ALA A 38 -13.64 23.35 -14.58
N ILE A 39 -12.75 23.31 -13.58
CA ILE A 39 -11.51 24.11 -13.57
C ILE A 39 -10.65 23.75 -14.77
N TYR A 40 -10.41 22.46 -15.01
CA TYR A 40 -9.62 21.99 -16.15
C TYR A 40 -10.22 22.41 -17.49
N ASN A 41 -11.52 22.23 -17.69
CA ASN A 41 -12.20 22.66 -18.93
C ASN A 41 -12.08 24.16 -19.17
N THR A 42 -12.06 24.95 -18.10
CA THR A 42 -11.82 26.40 -18.20
C THR A 42 -10.37 26.71 -18.57
N LEU A 43 -9.40 25.98 -18.00
CA LEU A 43 -7.97 26.24 -18.16
C LEU A 43 -7.36 25.61 -19.41
N SER A 44 -7.94 24.56 -19.95
CA SER A 44 -7.39 23.78 -21.07
C SER A 44 -7.11 24.67 -22.28
N ASN A 45 -7.98 25.64 -22.55
CA ASN A 45 -7.82 26.64 -23.61
C ASN A 45 -6.65 27.62 -23.37
N TYR A 46 -6.22 27.77 -22.12
CA TYR A 46 -5.14 28.69 -21.74
C TYR A 46 -3.81 27.98 -21.50
N LEU A 47 -3.78 26.65 -21.41
CA LEU A 47 -2.56 25.85 -21.14
C LEU A 47 -1.34 26.31 -21.96
N PRO A 48 -1.43 26.57 -23.28
CA PRO A 48 -0.26 26.99 -24.06
C PRO A 48 0.37 28.33 -23.60
N SER A 49 -0.44 29.21 -23.01
CA SER A 49 -0.03 30.55 -22.56
C SER A 49 0.31 30.63 -21.07
N LEU A 50 0.07 29.56 -20.32
CA LEU A 50 0.38 29.53 -18.89
C LEU A 50 1.89 29.41 -18.66
N PRO A 51 2.43 30.09 -17.63
CA PRO A 51 3.78 29.81 -17.16
C PRO A 51 3.88 28.36 -16.69
N SER A 52 5.00 27.72 -17.00
CA SER A 52 5.39 26.37 -16.57
C SER A 52 5.10 26.08 -15.09
N GLN A 53 5.36 27.03 -14.19
CA GLN A 53 5.08 26.91 -12.75
C GLN A 53 3.58 26.75 -12.43
N SER A 54 2.73 27.43 -13.20
CA SER A 54 1.28 27.35 -13.04
C SER A 54 0.75 25.98 -13.46
N ILE A 55 1.30 25.41 -14.53
CA ILE A 55 0.93 24.08 -15.03
C ILE A 55 1.25 23.02 -13.97
N GLY A 56 2.47 23.02 -13.43
CA GLY A 56 2.85 22.09 -12.36
C GLY A 56 1.97 22.21 -11.11
N THR A 57 1.58 23.43 -10.73
CA THR A 57 0.69 23.66 -9.58
C THR A 57 -0.73 23.13 -9.82
N ILE A 58 -1.27 23.33 -11.04
CA ILE A 58 -2.60 22.85 -11.43
C ILE A 58 -2.62 21.31 -11.41
N LEU A 59 -1.64 20.69 -12.08
CA LEU A 59 -1.51 19.24 -12.13
C LEU A 59 -1.36 18.62 -10.74
N TRP A 60 -0.54 19.22 -9.88
CA TRP A 60 -0.32 18.73 -8.51
C TRP A 60 -1.59 18.81 -7.67
N SER A 61 -2.36 19.89 -7.82
CA SER A 61 -3.64 20.04 -7.13
C SER A 61 -4.64 18.97 -7.55
N MET A 62 -4.72 18.69 -8.86
CA MET A 62 -5.59 17.63 -9.40
C MET A 62 -5.17 16.24 -8.91
N ALA A 63 -3.86 15.96 -8.93
CA ALA A 63 -3.28 14.71 -8.46
C ALA A 63 -3.52 14.45 -6.97
N SER A 64 -3.43 15.50 -6.14
CA SER A 64 -3.67 15.41 -4.70
C SER A 64 -5.12 15.01 -4.37
N VAL A 65 -6.09 15.57 -5.09
CA VAL A 65 -7.50 15.18 -4.94
C VAL A 65 -7.73 13.75 -5.41
N GLN A 66 -7.12 13.34 -6.53
CA GLN A 66 -7.21 11.95 -7.01
C GLN A 66 -6.66 10.96 -5.98
N GLN A 67 -5.51 11.25 -5.37
CA GLN A 67 -4.92 10.36 -4.37
C GLN A 67 -5.80 10.20 -3.12
N ASN A 68 -6.49 11.27 -2.72
CA ASN A 68 -7.46 11.22 -1.64
C ASN A 68 -8.68 10.36 -2.01
N ALA A 69 -9.16 10.46 -3.26
CA ALA A 69 -10.24 9.62 -3.78
C ALA A 69 -9.88 8.13 -3.75
N ASP A 70 -8.68 7.77 -4.23
CA ASP A 70 -8.19 6.39 -4.25
C ASP A 70 -8.16 5.78 -2.85
N SER A 71 -7.76 6.58 -1.85
CA SER A 71 -7.66 6.13 -0.45
C SER A 71 -9.00 5.78 0.20
N GLN A 72 -10.10 6.30 -0.34
CA GLN A 72 -11.45 6.01 0.16
C GLN A 72 -12.08 4.78 -0.48
N THR A 73 -11.36 4.06 -1.36
CA THR A 73 -11.87 2.87 -2.08
C THR A 73 -13.15 3.12 -2.87
N LEU A 74 -13.47 4.40 -3.13
CA LEU A 74 -14.51 4.79 -4.06
C LEU A 74 -13.96 4.54 -5.45
N SER A 75 -14.14 3.31 -5.94
CA SER A 75 -13.84 2.90 -7.31
C SER A 75 -14.74 3.71 -8.27
N TYR A 76 -14.35 4.95 -8.54
CA TYR A 76 -15.02 5.83 -9.47
C TYR A 76 -14.64 5.41 -10.89
N THR A 77 -15.16 4.27 -11.33
CA THR A 77 -14.82 3.62 -12.62
C THR A 77 -15.54 4.23 -13.81
N ASN A 78 -16.54 5.08 -13.61
CA ASN A 78 -17.42 5.53 -14.70
C ASN A 78 -17.32 7.01 -15.07
N GLY A 79 -16.34 7.75 -14.55
CA GLY A 79 -16.31 9.20 -14.71
C GLY A 79 -15.02 9.72 -15.31
N SER A 80 -14.92 9.67 -16.63
CA SER A 80 -14.16 10.59 -17.49
C SER A 80 -12.62 10.46 -17.61
N ASN A 81 -12.20 10.13 -18.83
CA ASN A 81 -10.82 10.12 -19.34
C ASN A 81 -10.15 11.51 -19.39
N TRP A 82 -10.80 12.57 -18.91
CA TRP A 82 -10.27 13.94 -19.05
C TRP A 82 -8.95 14.13 -18.29
N LYS A 83 -8.68 13.34 -17.24
CA LYS A 83 -7.40 13.38 -16.50
C LYS A 83 -6.24 12.89 -17.35
N ALA A 84 -6.42 11.75 -18.04
CA ALA A 84 -5.44 11.25 -18.99
C ALA A 84 -5.28 12.22 -20.17
N GLU A 85 -6.38 12.77 -20.68
CA GLU A 85 -6.35 13.79 -21.75
C GLU A 85 -5.62 15.08 -21.31
N ALA A 86 -5.80 15.51 -20.06
CA ALA A 86 -5.11 16.66 -19.49
C ALA A 86 -3.60 16.48 -19.49
N ILE A 87 -3.13 15.32 -19.02
CA ILE A 87 -1.71 14.98 -19.03
C ILE A 87 -1.19 14.90 -20.45
N GLU A 88 -1.92 14.24 -21.36
CA GLU A 88 -1.50 14.09 -22.74
C GLU A 88 -1.37 15.45 -23.44
N LYS A 89 -2.32 16.37 -23.23
CA LYS A 89 -2.21 17.74 -23.74
C LYS A 89 -0.99 18.46 -23.17
N VAL A 90 -0.73 18.36 -21.87
CA VAL A 90 0.47 18.98 -21.26
C VAL A 90 1.75 18.35 -21.83
N ALA A 91 1.82 17.02 -21.95
CA ALA A 91 2.96 16.32 -22.50
C ALA A 91 3.26 16.74 -23.96
N LEU A 92 2.22 16.88 -24.79
CA LEU A 92 2.34 17.37 -26.17
C LEU A 92 2.77 18.84 -26.24
N LEU A 93 2.28 19.69 -25.34
CA LEU A 93 2.61 21.12 -25.31
C LEU A 93 4.01 21.38 -24.78
N GLU A 94 4.43 20.67 -23.73
CA GLU A 94 5.68 20.97 -23.03
C GLU A 94 6.87 20.16 -23.55
N GLY A 95 6.66 18.89 -23.91
CA GLY A 95 7.72 18.04 -24.46
C GLY A 95 8.26 18.57 -25.79
N ASN A 96 7.42 19.17 -26.62
CA ASN A 96 7.84 19.75 -27.90
C ASN A 96 8.53 21.11 -27.78
N CYS A 97 8.44 21.78 -26.62
CA CYS A 97 8.98 23.13 -26.43
C CYS A 97 10.31 23.16 -25.64
N GLY A 98 10.86 22.01 -25.25
CA GLY A 98 12.09 21.94 -24.43
C GLY A 98 11.96 22.62 -23.07
N LYS A 99 10.73 22.79 -22.56
CA LYS A 99 10.46 23.50 -21.30
C LYS A 99 10.94 22.72 -20.06
N VAL A 100 11.15 21.41 -20.20
CA VAL A 100 11.57 20.51 -19.11
C VAL A 100 12.84 21.02 -18.41
N ALA A 101 13.80 21.53 -19.18
CA ALA A 101 15.05 22.07 -18.64
C ALA A 101 14.88 23.32 -17.75
N THR A 102 13.76 24.03 -17.89
CA THR A 102 13.49 25.29 -17.15
C THR A 102 12.87 25.08 -15.78
N TYR A 103 12.29 23.91 -15.51
CA TYR A 103 11.74 23.58 -14.20
C TYR A 103 12.82 23.62 -13.14
N ASN A 104 12.50 23.94 -11.88
CA ASN A 104 13.38 23.63 -10.75
C ASN A 104 13.16 22.18 -10.27
N THR A 105 14.01 21.68 -9.36
CA THR A 105 13.90 20.29 -8.88
C THR A 105 12.53 19.97 -8.27
N LYS A 106 11.99 20.87 -7.45
CA LYS A 106 10.69 20.62 -6.80
C LYS A 106 9.55 20.60 -7.81
N GLU A 107 9.62 21.44 -8.83
CA GLU A 107 8.68 21.43 -9.96
C GLU A 107 8.76 20.12 -10.74
N LEU A 108 9.96 19.61 -11.04
CA LEU A 108 10.13 18.30 -11.70
C LEU A 108 9.47 17.18 -10.89
N VAL A 109 9.73 17.12 -9.58
CA VAL A 109 9.12 16.12 -8.67
C VAL A 109 7.60 16.24 -8.66
N ASN A 110 7.06 17.45 -8.49
CA ASN A 110 5.63 17.67 -8.43
C ASN A 110 4.93 17.33 -9.76
N ILE A 111 5.54 17.67 -10.90
CA ILE A 111 5.00 17.33 -12.22
C ILE A 111 5.02 15.82 -12.43
N LEU A 112 6.14 15.14 -12.14
CA LEU A 112 6.22 13.68 -12.22
C LEU A 112 5.17 13.00 -11.33
N PHE A 113 5.05 13.45 -10.08
CA PHE A 113 3.97 13.03 -9.17
C PHE A 113 2.60 13.14 -9.83
N SER A 114 2.33 14.30 -10.43
CA SER A 114 1.04 14.58 -11.01
C SER A 114 0.74 13.71 -12.22
N VAL A 115 1.73 13.50 -13.09
CA VAL A 115 1.62 12.62 -14.26
C VAL A 115 1.29 11.19 -13.81
N GLY A 116 2.04 10.64 -12.86
CA GLY A 116 1.80 9.27 -12.38
C GLY A 116 0.47 9.12 -11.62
N ALA A 117 0.03 10.15 -10.89
CA ALA A 117 -1.23 10.11 -10.16
C ALA A 117 -2.46 10.22 -11.07
N LEU A 118 -2.43 11.14 -12.03
CA LEU A 118 -3.56 11.42 -12.92
C LEU A 118 -3.69 10.39 -14.06
N GLN A 119 -2.60 9.72 -14.43
CA GLN A 119 -2.63 8.64 -15.43
C GLN A 119 -3.50 7.47 -14.97
N GLY A 120 -3.59 7.25 -13.65
CA GLY A 120 -4.38 6.18 -13.07
C GLY A 120 -3.93 4.80 -13.55
N PRO A 121 -4.84 3.81 -13.67
CA PRO A 121 -4.53 2.47 -14.15
C PRO A 121 -4.40 2.38 -15.68
N GLN A 122 -4.63 3.46 -16.42
CA GLN A 122 -4.64 3.44 -17.89
C GLN A 122 -3.22 3.38 -18.45
N THR A 123 -3.05 2.69 -19.58
CA THR A 123 -1.77 2.69 -20.30
C THR A 123 -1.43 4.12 -20.77
N PRO A 124 -0.26 4.68 -20.40
CA PRO A 124 0.12 6.02 -20.81
C PRO A 124 0.29 6.12 -22.33
N SER A 125 -0.13 7.26 -22.89
CA SER A 125 0.11 7.53 -24.31
C SER A 125 1.61 7.71 -24.58
N LYS A 126 2.03 7.53 -25.84
CA LYS A 126 3.44 7.66 -26.23
C LYS A 126 4.00 9.04 -25.86
N ALA A 127 3.20 10.10 -25.99
CA ALA A 127 3.60 11.46 -25.62
C ALA A 127 3.89 11.59 -24.13
N VAL A 128 3.03 11.01 -23.28
CA VAL A 128 3.19 11.02 -21.82
C VAL A 128 4.45 10.25 -21.40
N VAL A 129 4.72 9.09 -22.03
CA VAL A 129 5.94 8.31 -21.76
C VAL A 129 7.20 9.10 -22.12
N ILE A 130 7.25 9.74 -23.29
CA ILE A 130 8.40 10.55 -23.72
C ILE A 130 8.63 11.70 -22.75
N TYR A 131 7.58 12.48 -22.47
CA TYR A 131 7.66 13.63 -21.58
C TYR A 131 8.10 13.25 -20.15
N SER A 132 7.57 12.15 -19.62
CA SER A 132 7.95 11.67 -18.29
C SER A 132 9.38 11.14 -18.25
N THR A 133 9.84 10.51 -19.33
CA THR A 133 11.24 10.07 -19.45
C THR A 133 12.17 11.29 -19.43
N GLU A 134 11.86 12.34 -20.18
CA GLU A 134 12.65 13.58 -20.20
C GLU A 134 12.69 14.26 -18.81
N LEU A 135 11.54 14.31 -18.11
CA LEU A 135 11.47 14.81 -16.73
C LEU A 135 12.38 13.99 -15.78
N MET A 136 12.40 12.67 -15.91
CA MET A 136 13.23 11.78 -15.10
C MET A 136 14.72 11.96 -15.42
N GLU A 137 15.10 12.10 -16.69
CA GLU A 137 16.48 12.37 -17.11
C GLU A 137 16.99 13.68 -16.53
N GLN A 138 16.20 14.76 -16.62
CA GLN A 138 16.55 16.06 -16.06
C GLN A 138 16.67 16.01 -14.53
N LEU A 139 15.76 15.29 -13.85
CA LEU A 139 15.82 15.13 -12.40
C LEU A 139 17.04 14.31 -11.98
N ALA A 140 17.32 13.20 -12.66
CA ALA A 140 18.48 12.35 -12.40
C ALA A 140 19.79 13.12 -12.60
N ALA A 141 19.93 13.83 -13.72
CA ALA A 141 21.11 14.65 -14.01
C ALA A 141 21.36 15.72 -12.93
N ARG A 142 20.31 16.33 -12.39
CA ARG A 142 20.42 17.32 -11.31
C ARG A 142 20.76 16.68 -9.98
N MET A 143 20.10 15.58 -9.63
CA MET A 143 20.43 14.83 -8.42
C MET A 143 21.91 14.43 -8.44
N ASP A 144 22.43 13.98 -9.59
CA ASP A 144 23.83 13.57 -9.71
C ASP A 144 24.81 14.76 -9.64
N SER A 145 24.55 15.84 -10.39
CA SER A 145 25.45 17.00 -10.48
C SER A 145 25.44 17.94 -9.28
N THR A 146 24.36 17.97 -8.48
CA THR A 146 24.19 18.96 -7.41
C THR A 146 23.88 18.29 -6.05
N PRO A 147 24.89 18.14 -5.16
CA PRO A 147 24.72 17.43 -3.89
C PRO A 147 23.62 17.99 -2.98
N TYR A 148 23.39 19.31 -3.01
CA TYR A 148 22.34 19.96 -2.20
C TYR A 148 20.92 19.64 -2.67
N VAL A 149 20.74 19.21 -3.93
CA VAL A 149 19.44 18.79 -4.44
C VAL A 149 18.97 17.51 -3.75
N LYS A 150 19.86 16.52 -3.57
CA LYS A 150 19.52 15.27 -2.87
C LYS A 150 19.05 15.55 -1.43
N GLY A 151 19.71 16.48 -0.75
CA GLY A 151 19.38 16.86 0.63
C GLY A 151 18.14 17.75 0.80
N SER A 152 17.59 18.33 -0.28
CA SER A 152 16.39 19.15 -0.22
C SER A 152 15.09 18.36 -0.40
N LEU A 153 15.19 17.14 -0.94
CA LEU A 153 14.06 16.24 -1.10
C LEU A 153 13.65 15.63 0.24
N SER A 154 12.35 15.67 0.51
CA SER A 154 11.77 15.07 1.69
C SER A 154 11.52 13.57 1.50
N PRO A 155 11.28 12.83 2.58
CA PRO A 155 10.89 11.42 2.53
C PRO A 155 9.63 11.17 1.68
N SER A 156 8.66 12.08 1.79
CA SER A 156 7.44 12.05 0.99
C SER A 156 7.76 12.24 -0.50
N ASP A 157 8.72 13.11 -0.85
CA ASP A 157 9.16 13.31 -2.24
C ASP A 157 9.75 12.03 -2.84
N PHE A 158 10.64 11.35 -2.11
CA PHE A 158 11.18 10.06 -2.57
C PHE A 158 10.09 9.01 -2.74
N THR A 159 9.15 8.96 -1.78
CA THR A 159 8.02 8.04 -1.83
C THR A 159 7.15 8.29 -3.05
N ASP A 160 6.86 9.56 -3.34
CA ASP A 160 6.04 9.97 -4.49
C ASP A 160 6.75 9.66 -5.82
N LEU A 161 8.05 9.94 -5.93
CA LEU A 161 8.85 9.61 -7.12
C LEU A 161 8.83 8.11 -7.45
N VAL A 162 9.07 7.26 -6.44
CA VAL A 162 9.05 5.80 -6.63
C VAL A 162 7.64 5.31 -6.96
N SER A 163 6.62 5.85 -6.28
CA SER A 163 5.21 5.51 -6.54
C SER A 163 4.78 5.85 -7.96
N VAL A 164 5.26 6.97 -8.51
CA VAL A 164 5.02 7.37 -9.90
C VAL A 164 5.65 6.39 -10.86
N CYS A 165 6.94 6.09 -10.67
CA CYS A 165 7.66 5.17 -11.54
C CYS A 165 6.96 3.80 -11.54
N ALA A 166 6.56 3.33 -10.35
CA ALA A 166 5.79 2.10 -10.18
C ALA A 166 4.49 2.13 -11.01
N ARG A 167 3.66 3.17 -10.84
CA ARG A 167 2.38 3.28 -11.57
C ARG A 167 2.55 3.38 -13.08
N MET A 168 3.59 4.08 -13.54
CA MET A 168 3.82 4.32 -14.96
C MET A 168 4.35 3.10 -15.71
N PHE A 169 5.17 2.28 -15.06
CA PHE A 169 5.92 1.21 -15.74
C PHE A 169 5.52 -0.21 -15.30
N VAL A 170 4.82 -0.36 -14.17
CA VAL A 170 4.28 -1.65 -13.73
C VAL A 170 2.86 -1.79 -14.27
N ARG A 171 2.72 -2.47 -15.40
CA ARG A 171 1.40 -2.81 -15.95
C ARG A 171 0.66 -3.74 -14.98
N LYS A 172 -0.64 -3.49 -14.76
CA LYS A 172 -1.53 -4.47 -14.16
C LYS A 172 -1.61 -5.66 -15.12
N GLU A 173 -1.22 -6.84 -14.66
CA GLU A 173 -1.16 -8.08 -15.44
C GLU A 173 -2.54 -8.63 -15.83
N GLU A 174 -3.62 -7.94 -15.47
CA GLU A 174 -4.99 -8.47 -15.50
C GLU A 174 -5.62 -8.59 -16.91
N GLU A 175 -5.00 -8.10 -17.99
CA GLU A 175 -5.65 -8.06 -19.32
C GLU A 175 -4.94 -8.76 -20.50
N GLU A 176 -3.69 -9.25 -20.39
CA GLU A 176 -2.99 -9.80 -21.56
C GLU A 176 -2.15 -11.05 -21.26
N GLU A 177 -2.79 -12.16 -20.93
CA GLU A 177 -2.18 -13.51 -20.99
C GLU A 177 -1.86 -13.95 -22.44
N SER A 178 -2.22 -13.14 -23.45
CA SER A 178 -2.14 -13.51 -24.88
C SER A 178 -1.01 -12.83 -25.67
N VAL A 179 -0.23 -11.91 -25.10
CA VAL A 179 0.92 -11.28 -25.79
C VAL A 179 2.21 -11.55 -25.02
N ALA A 180 2.57 -12.84 -24.98
CA ALA A 180 3.78 -13.34 -24.37
C ALA A 180 5.04 -12.55 -24.82
N ASN A 181 5.86 -12.15 -23.84
CA ASN A 181 7.24 -11.67 -23.96
C ASN A 181 7.54 -10.21 -24.37
N LYS A 182 6.62 -9.26 -24.23
CA LYS A 182 7.07 -7.86 -24.10
C LYS A 182 7.60 -7.64 -22.68
N SER A 183 8.91 -7.85 -22.50
CA SER A 183 9.62 -7.58 -21.25
C SER A 183 9.17 -6.23 -20.67
N LYS A 184 8.71 -6.21 -19.42
CA LYS A 184 8.45 -4.98 -18.64
C LYS A 184 9.76 -4.19 -18.55
N MET A 185 10.04 -3.35 -19.54
CA MET A 185 11.30 -2.61 -19.59
C MET A 185 11.07 -1.24 -18.95
N VAL A 186 11.52 -1.10 -17.71
CA VAL A 186 11.63 0.21 -17.06
C VAL A 186 12.63 1.06 -17.87
N PRO A 187 12.28 2.30 -18.28
CA PRO A 187 13.19 3.12 -19.07
C PRO A 187 14.53 3.36 -18.36
N PRO A 188 15.67 3.45 -19.09
CA PRO A 188 16.97 3.69 -18.47
C PRO A 188 17.02 4.92 -17.56
N ALA A 189 16.32 5.99 -17.95
CA ALA A 189 16.20 7.20 -17.14
C ALA A 189 15.53 6.95 -15.78
N ALA A 190 14.47 6.13 -15.76
CA ALA A 190 13.79 5.75 -14.54
C ALA A 190 14.69 4.87 -13.67
N LEU A 191 15.41 3.91 -14.26
CA LEU A 191 16.39 3.08 -13.54
C LEU A 191 17.50 3.93 -12.90
N GLN A 192 18.06 4.89 -13.64
CA GLN A 192 19.07 5.80 -13.11
C GLN A 192 18.52 6.66 -11.97
N LEU A 193 17.30 7.19 -12.11
CA LEU A 193 16.65 7.95 -11.05
C LEU A 193 16.41 7.08 -9.80
N MET A 194 15.94 5.85 -9.96
CA MET A 194 15.71 4.91 -8.85
C MET A 194 17.02 4.53 -8.14
N ASP A 195 18.12 4.38 -8.89
CA ASP A 195 19.45 4.16 -8.32
C ASP A 195 19.91 5.34 -7.43
N LEU A 196 19.73 6.57 -7.92
CA LEU A 196 20.06 7.79 -7.18
C LEU A 196 19.17 7.96 -5.93
N VAL A 197 17.87 7.67 -6.05
CA VAL A 197 16.92 7.68 -4.92
C VAL A 197 17.32 6.62 -3.88
N ALA A 198 17.63 5.40 -4.31
CA ALA A 198 18.06 4.31 -3.42
C ALA A 198 19.33 4.69 -2.67
N GLY A 199 20.35 5.22 -3.37
CA GLY A 199 21.59 5.67 -2.77
C GLY A 199 21.39 6.78 -1.72
N GLU A 200 20.51 7.74 -2.01
CA GLU A 200 20.22 8.86 -1.10
C GLU A 200 19.40 8.43 0.12
N VAL A 201 18.33 7.63 -0.07
CA VAL A 201 17.53 7.10 1.05
C VAL A 201 18.40 6.23 1.96
N ARG A 202 19.27 5.39 1.38
CA ARG A 202 20.25 4.61 2.13
C ARG A 202 21.16 5.51 2.98
N ARG A 203 21.68 6.60 2.40
CA ARG A 203 22.50 7.59 3.10
C ARG A 203 21.74 8.26 4.25
N GLN A 204 20.48 8.66 4.03
CA GLN A 204 19.65 9.30 5.06
C GLN A 204 19.36 8.36 6.22
N LEU A 205 19.06 7.08 5.94
CA LEU A 205 18.78 6.08 6.96
C LEU A 205 20.03 5.60 7.71
N ALA A 206 21.19 5.56 7.04
CA ALA A 206 22.46 5.22 7.66
C ALA A 206 22.95 6.29 8.65
N ASN A 207 22.56 7.55 8.46
CA ASN A 207 22.93 8.64 9.35
C ASN A 207 22.12 8.63 10.65
N ARG A 208 22.58 7.83 11.62
CA ARG A 208 21.97 7.67 12.95
C ARG A 208 21.84 8.97 13.76
N ALA A 209 22.65 9.98 13.45
CA ALA A 209 22.66 11.26 14.17
C ALA A 209 21.56 12.23 13.70
N SER A 210 20.84 11.92 12.62
CA SER A 210 19.72 12.75 12.17
C SER A 210 18.58 12.67 13.19
N SER A 211 18.38 13.74 13.95
CA SER A 211 17.25 13.91 14.87
C SER A 211 15.89 13.94 14.16
N ARG A 212 15.88 14.11 12.82
CA ARG A 212 14.66 14.00 12.01
C ARG A 212 14.37 12.53 11.74
N ALA A 213 13.21 12.06 12.20
CA ALA A 213 12.69 10.76 11.80
C ALA A 213 12.57 10.74 10.27
N ALA A 214 13.40 9.94 9.61
CA ALA A 214 13.54 10.01 8.16
C ALA A 214 12.30 9.53 7.41
N PHE A 215 11.41 8.70 7.96
CA PHE A 215 10.16 8.31 7.29
C PHE A 215 9.07 8.08 8.33
N LEU A 216 7.82 8.46 8.02
CA LEU A 216 6.67 7.94 8.74
C LEU A 216 6.41 6.48 8.33
N PRO A 217 5.81 5.64 9.20
CA PRO A 217 5.55 4.22 8.88
C PRO A 217 4.84 4.02 7.54
N ARG A 218 3.75 4.76 7.31
CA ARG A 218 2.96 4.69 6.07
C ARG A 218 3.73 5.14 4.83
N GLU A 219 4.63 6.11 4.97
CA GLU A 219 5.47 6.57 3.87
C GLU A 219 6.50 5.51 3.52
N LEU A 220 7.15 4.92 4.53
CA LEU A 220 8.11 3.85 4.35
C LEU A 220 7.48 2.61 3.69
N THR A 221 6.28 2.21 4.12
CA THR A 221 5.58 1.06 3.52
C THR A 221 5.16 1.35 2.09
N ARG A 222 4.62 2.54 1.79
CA ARG A 222 4.32 2.97 0.42
C ARG A 222 5.58 3.05 -0.46
N PHE A 223 6.69 3.53 0.09
CA PHE A 223 7.98 3.62 -0.61
C PHE A 223 8.47 2.21 -0.96
N LEU A 224 8.55 1.32 0.03
CA LEU A 224 9.01 -0.05 -0.15
C LEU A 224 8.15 -0.84 -1.13
N THR A 225 6.83 -0.80 -0.98
CA THR A 225 5.91 -1.54 -1.86
C THR A 225 5.97 -1.02 -3.30
N SER A 226 6.06 0.29 -3.49
CA SER A 226 6.24 0.89 -4.82
C SER A 226 7.59 0.50 -5.43
N PHE A 227 8.67 0.56 -4.64
CA PHE A 227 10.00 0.16 -5.10
C PHE A 227 10.02 -1.32 -5.47
N ALA A 228 9.41 -2.15 -4.63
CA ALA A 228 9.30 -3.58 -4.85
C ALA A 228 8.49 -3.92 -6.11
N SER A 229 7.52 -3.08 -6.47
CA SER A 229 6.71 -3.28 -7.67
C SER A 229 7.49 -3.09 -8.97
N LEU A 230 8.57 -2.31 -8.95
CA LEU A 230 9.41 -2.06 -10.13
C LEU A 230 10.29 -3.25 -10.51
N GLU A 231 10.46 -4.23 -9.61
CA GLU A 231 11.19 -5.48 -9.88
C GLU A 231 12.61 -5.24 -10.47
N ILE A 232 13.29 -4.18 -10.00
CA ILE A 232 14.65 -3.83 -10.42
C ILE A 232 15.62 -4.86 -9.85
N LYS A 233 16.11 -5.75 -10.71
CA LYS A 233 17.09 -6.79 -10.37
C LYS A 233 18.52 -6.30 -10.63
N ASP A 234 19.49 -6.96 -10.00
CA ASP A 234 20.93 -6.80 -10.23
C ASP A 234 21.47 -5.37 -9.98
N ASN A 235 20.85 -4.62 -9.07
CA ASN A 235 21.31 -3.30 -8.66
C ASN A 235 21.77 -3.30 -7.18
N ALA A 236 23.08 -3.14 -6.97
CA ALA A 236 23.69 -3.16 -5.64
C ALA A 236 23.20 -2.04 -4.70
N ASN A 237 22.77 -0.88 -5.23
CA ASN A 237 22.18 0.17 -4.40
C ASN A 237 20.77 -0.21 -3.94
N VAL A 238 20.01 -0.95 -4.75
CA VAL A 238 18.69 -1.48 -4.39
C VAL A 238 18.84 -2.53 -3.30
N ASP A 239 19.72 -3.51 -3.46
CA ASP A 239 19.95 -4.53 -2.43
C ASP A 239 20.39 -3.89 -1.10
N GLY A 240 21.36 -2.96 -1.17
CA GLY A 240 21.83 -2.23 0.00
C GLY A 240 20.79 -1.29 0.63
N LEU A 241 19.80 -0.82 -0.14
CA LEU A 241 18.67 -0.04 0.37
C LEU A 241 17.75 -0.92 1.22
N PHE A 242 17.39 -2.12 0.75
CA PHE A 242 16.58 -3.05 1.53
C PHE A 242 17.31 -3.46 2.81
N ASP A 243 18.61 -3.71 2.77
CA ASP A 243 19.39 -4.00 3.98
C ASP A 243 19.34 -2.86 5.01
N VAL A 244 19.53 -1.61 4.58
CA VAL A 244 19.46 -0.47 5.50
C VAL A 244 18.05 -0.23 6.04
N ILE A 245 17.01 -0.43 5.21
CA ILE A 245 15.63 -0.31 5.67
C ILE A 245 15.28 -1.39 6.69
N SER A 246 15.70 -2.64 6.49
CA SER A 246 15.46 -3.72 7.45
C SER A 246 16.07 -3.38 8.82
N GLY A 247 17.33 -2.93 8.85
CA GLY A 247 17.99 -2.47 10.07
C GLY A 247 17.30 -1.26 10.71
N PHE A 248 16.80 -0.32 9.90
CA PHE A 248 16.03 0.82 10.39
C PHE A 248 14.72 0.37 11.07
N VAL A 249 13.93 -0.48 10.41
CA VAL A 249 12.66 -1.00 10.93
C VAL A 249 12.89 -1.78 12.23
N VAL A 250 13.87 -2.69 12.24
CA VAL A 250 14.24 -3.50 13.42
C VAL A 250 14.60 -2.60 14.60
N ASN A 251 15.48 -1.62 14.39
CA ASN A 251 15.92 -0.72 15.46
C ASN A 251 14.76 0.12 16.01
N ARG A 252 13.83 0.59 15.16
CA ARG A 252 12.67 1.38 15.58
C ARG A 252 11.66 0.56 16.38
N ILE A 253 11.37 -0.67 15.96
CA ILE A 253 10.48 -1.58 16.69
C ILE A 253 11.08 -1.90 18.07
N ARG A 254 12.36 -2.29 18.13
CA ARG A 254 13.03 -2.64 19.39
C ARG A 254 13.11 -1.47 20.37
N SER A 255 13.37 -0.27 19.86
CA SER A 255 13.39 0.97 20.67
C SER A 255 11.99 1.50 21.03
N LYS A 256 10.92 0.83 20.57
CA LYS A 256 9.52 1.28 20.75
C LYS A 256 9.31 2.73 20.33
N HIS A 257 9.96 3.12 19.24
CA HIS A 257 9.92 4.50 18.76
C HIS A 257 8.49 4.88 18.31
N LEU A 258 8.11 6.16 18.48
CA LEU A 258 6.78 6.66 18.09
C LEU A 258 6.43 6.37 16.61
N ASN A 259 7.44 6.49 15.74
CA ASN A 259 7.34 6.20 14.30
C ASN A 259 7.80 4.79 13.94
N ALA A 260 7.67 3.82 14.85
CA ALA A 260 7.94 2.41 14.54
C ALA A 260 6.81 1.81 13.68
N VAL A 261 7.18 0.92 12.76
CA VAL A 261 6.22 0.15 11.97
C VAL A 261 5.65 -0.95 12.87
N THR A 262 4.50 -0.70 13.48
CA THR A 262 3.88 -1.62 14.46
C THR A 262 2.49 -2.11 14.04
N LYS A 263 1.81 -1.42 13.11
CA LYS A 263 0.48 -1.82 12.64
C LYS A 263 0.59 -3.10 11.80
N PRO A 264 -0.31 -4.10 11.98
CA PRO A 264 -0.26 -5.35 11.22
C PRO A 264 -0.22 -5.17 9.70
N ASP A 265 -1.01 -4.24 9.15
CA ASP A 265 -1.05 -3.98 7.70
C ASP A 265 0.27 -3.42 7.17
N ASP A 266 0.90 -2.51 7.93
CA ASP A 266 2.19 -1.98 7.56
C ASP A 266 3.28 -3.06 7.66
N LEU A 267 3.23 -3.93 8.68
CA LEU A 267 4.14 -5.07 8.82
C LEU A 267 4.01 -6.05 7.65
N ALA A 268 2.78 -6.37 7.24
CA ALA A 268 2.49 -7.20 6.08
C ALA A 268 3.04 -6.56 4.79
N ALA A 269 2.79 -5.25 4.59
CA ALA A 269 3.29 -4.52 3.43
C ALA A 269 4.82 -4.50 3.34
N VAL A 270 5.51 -4.36 4.47
CA VAL A 270 6.98 -4.48 4.52
C VAL A 270 7.40 -5.88 4.09
N LEU A 271 6.85 -6.95 4.67
CA LEU A 271 7.24 -8.31 4.33
C LEU A 271 6.93 -8.68 2.88
N ALA A 272 5.76 -8.27 2.37
CA ALA A 272 5.36 -8.48 0.99
C ALA A 272 6.31 -7.78 0.01
N ALA A 273 6.81 -6.59 0.35
CA ALA A 273 7.79 -5.89 -0.46
C ALA A 273 9.13 -6.66 -0.56
N TYR A 274 9.60 -7.25 0.55
CA TYR A 274 10.82 -8.07 0.54
C TYR A 274 10.62 -9.38 -0.22
N ALA A 275 9.47 -10.05 -0.02
CA ALA A 275 9.11 -11.26 -0.72
C ALA A 275 9.01 -11.03 -2.23
N LYS A 276 8.37 -9.93 -2.66
CA LYS A 276 8.26 -9.54 -4.07
C LYS A 276 9.61 -9.28 -4.71
N GLN A 277 10.54 -8.64 -3.99
CA GLN A 277 11.91 -8.45 -4.46
C GLN A 277 12.78 -9.70 -4.36
N GLN A 278 12.28 -10.78 -3.75
CA GLN A 278 13.05 -11.98 -3.45
C GLN A 278 14.35 -11.66 -2.69
N HIS A 279 14.33 -10.61 -1.86
CA HIS A 279 15.51 -10.14 -1.14
C HIS A 279 15.86 -11.14 -0.04
N ARG A 280 17.03 -11.77 -0.13
CA ARG A 280 17.47 -12.86 0.78
C ARG A 280 18.80 -12.54 1.46
N SER A 281 18.95 -11.33 1.95
CA SER A 281 20.16 -10.92 2.67
C SER A 281 20.18 -11.42 4.12
N VAL A 282 21.33 -11.23 4.77
CA VAL A 282 21.56 -11.60 6.18
C VAL A 282 20.70 -10.81 7.17
N SER A 283 20.09 -9.69 6.77
CA SER A 283 19.24 -8.88 7.65
C SER A 283 17.78 -9.33 7.67
N VAL A 284 17.34 -10.10 6.65
CA VAL A 284 15.97 -10.58 6.52
C VAL A 284 15.54 -11.48 7.69
N PRO A 285 16.35 -12.46 8.16
CA PRO A 285 15.99 -13.26 9.34
C PRO A 285 15.74 -12.40 10.60
N GLU A 286 16.54 -11.37 10.80
CA GLU A 286 16.39 -10.45 11.94
C GLU A 286 15.12 -9.60 11.82
N LEU A 287 14.81 -9.14 10.61
CA LEU A 287 13.56 -8.45 10.30
C LEU A 287 12.35 -9.35 10.59
N LEU A 288 12.32 -10.56 10.04
CA LEU A 288 11.23 -11.54 10.25
C LEU A 288 11.02 -11.84 11.74
N THR A 289 12.11 -12.10 12.48
CA THR A 289 12.05 -12.36 13.92
C THR A 289 11.49 -11.17 14.70
N THR A 290 11.91 -9.96 14.36
CA THR A 290 11.46 -8.73 15.03
C THR A 290 9.99 -8.44 14.72
N ILE A 291 9.57 -8.66 13.47
CA ILE A 291 8.16 -8.53 13.08
C ILE A 291 7.30 -9.59 13.77
N GLY A 292 7.73 -10.85 13.83
CA GLY A 292 7.04 -11.91 14.58
C GLY A 292 6.87 -11.56 16.07
N ALA A 293 7.93 -11.05 16.71
CA ALA A 293 7.83 -10.54 18.09
C ALA A 293 6.80 -9.41 18.23
N GLN A 294 6.77 -8.45 17.30
CA GLN A 294 5.78 -7.37 17.33
C GLN A 294 4.36 -7.87 17.08
N LEU A 295 4.16 -8.84 16.19
CA LEU A 295 2.86 -9.46 15.94
C LEU A 295 2.33 -10.17 17.19
N ARG A 296 3.19 -10.85 17.96
CA ARG A 296 2.82 -11.44 19.25
C ARG A 296 2.35 -10.39 20.26
N VAL A 297 3.03 -9.24 20.33
CA VAL A 297 2.60 -8.11 21.18
C VAL A 297 1.23 -7.61 20.75
N ASN A 298 1.02 -7.41 19.44
CA ASN A 298 -0.27 -6.96 18.90
C ASN A 298 -1.39 -7.97 19.20
N ALA A 299 -1.12 -9.27 19.04
CA ALA A 299 -2.07 -10.34 19.33
C ALA A 299 -2.44 -10.40 20.82
N ALA A 300 -1.45 -10.27 21.72
CA ALA A 300 -1.67 -10.22 23.16
C ALA A 300 -2.52 -9.00 23.56
N GLN A 301 -2.21 -7.81 23.04
CA GLN A 301 -3.01 -6.59 23.27
C GLN A 301 -4.45 -6.75 22.75
N MET A 302 -4.62 -7.41 21.61
CA MET A 302 -5.95 -7.68 21.05
C MET A 302 -6.75 -8.64 21.93
N GLN A 303 -6.10 -9.67 22.46
CA GLN A 303 -6.71 -10.63 23.37
C GLN A 303 -7.11 -9.99 24.70
N GLU A 304 -6.23 -9.16 25.28
CA GLU A 304 -6.50 -8.43 26.52
C GLU A 304 -7.74 -7.53 26.37
N ARG A 305 -7.82 -6.77 25.28
CA ARG A 305 -8.99 -5.93 24.98
C ARG A 305 -10.26 -6.75 24.84
N TYR A 306 -10.21 -7.85 24.11
CA TYR A 306 -11.35 -8.74 23.95
C TYR A 306 -11.82 -9.31 25.31
N THR A 307 -10.89 -9.71 26.18
CA THR A 307 -11.25 -10.19 27.52
C THR A 307 -11.85 -9.08 28.38
N ALA A 308 -11.34 -7.86 28.31
CA ALA A 308 -11.89 -6.71 29.03
C ALA A 308 -13.29 -6.32 28.52
N GLU A 309 -13.52 -6.36 27.20
CA GLU A 309 -14.83 -6.12 26.60
C GLU A 309 -15.83 -7.21 27.03
N LYS A 310 -15.44 -8.48 27.02
CA LYS A 310 -16.29 -9.59 27.48
C LYS A 310 -16.63 -9.46 28.97
N GLN A 311 -15.68 -9.07 29.81
CA GLN A 311 -15.91 -8.81 31.23
C GLN A 311 -16.88 -7.65 31.44
N ARG A 312 -16.71 -6.54 30.71
CA ARG A 312 -17.64 -5.39 30.75
C ARG A 312 -19.04 -5.77 30.29
N ALA A 313 -19.15 -6.57 29.23
CA ALA A 313 -20.43 -7.06 28.73
C ALA A 313 -21.11 -8.01 29.74
N GLY A 314 -20.35 -8.86 30.43
CA GLY A 314 -20.86 -9.74 31.50
C GLY A 314 -21.42 -8.94 32.67
N VAL A 315 -20.66 -7.95 33.18
CA VAL A 315 -21.12 -7.05 34.24
C VAL A 315 -22.36 -6.26 33.80
N ALA A 316 -22.35 -5.73 32.56
CA ALA A 316 -23.50 -5.03 32.00
C ALA A 316 -24.74 -5.92 31.92
N ALA A 317 -24.61 -7.16 31.48
CA ALA A 317 -25.70 -8.13 31.40
C ALA A 317 -26.27 -8.47 32.80
N GLU A 318 -25.41 -8.62 33.81
CA GLU A 318 -25.82 -8.83 35.20
C GLU A 318 -26.59 -7.60 35.75
N THR A 319 -26.15 -6.38 35.45
CA THR A 319 -26.88 -5.15 35.83
C THR A 319 -28.16 -4.93 35.03
N SER A 320 -28.18 -5.29 33.73
CA SER A 320 -29.36 -5.14 32.85
C SER A 320 -30.41 -6.22 33.07
N ALA A 321 -30.09 -7.32 33.78
CA ALA A 321 -31.12 -8.26 34.25
C ALA A 321 -32.19 -7.59 35.13
N HIS A 322 -31.92 -6.41 35.69
CA HIS A 322 -32.90 -5.61 36.45
C HIS A 322 -33.62 -4.53 35.61
N ASN A 323 -33.23 -4.30 34.35
CA ASN A 323 -33.92 -3.39 33.42
C ASN A 323 -33.59 -3.78 31.97
N PRO A 324 -34.47 -4.57 31.29
CA PRO A 324 -34.25 -4.97 29.92
C PRO A 324 -34.45 -3.75 28.99
N VAL A 325 -33.34 -3.13 28.59
CA VAL A 325 -33.33 -2.17 27.49
C VAL A 325 -33.17 -2.98 26.21
N GLU A 326 -34.29 -3.27 25.54
CA GLU A 326 -34.31 -3.84 24.19
C GLU A 326 -33.54 -2.91 23.22
N GLY A 327 -32.42 -3.38 22.67
CA GLY A 327 -31.77 -2.73 21.52
C GLY A 327 -30.26 -2.51 21.57
N SER A 328 -29.52 -2.97 22.58
CA SER A 328 -28.05 -2.84 22.57
C SER A 328 -27.42 -3.87 21.62
N LYS A 329 -27.16 -3.46 20.38
CA LYS A 329 -26.22 -4.20 19.52
C LYS A 329 -24.87 -4.28 20.23
N PRO A 330 -24.19 -5.44 20.23
CA PRO A 330 -22.86 -5.55 20.81
C PRO A 330 -21.94 -4.49 20.17
N LEU A 331 -21.25 -3.73 21.03
CA LEU A 331 -20.32 -2.68 20.62
C LEU A 331 -19.17 -3.31 19.81
N GLU A 332 -19.30 -3.35 18.48
CA GLU A 332 -18.20 -3.72 17.57
C GLU A 332 -17.06 -2.67 17.53
N GLY A 333 -17.13 -1.64 18.38
CA GLY A 333 -16.33 -0.42 18.37
C GLY A 333 -14.92 -0.50 18.97
N GLY A 334 -14.32 -1.68 19.11
CA GLY A 334 -12.88 -1.76 19.40
C GLY A 334 -12.08 -1.07 18.29
N PRO A 335 -11.05 -0.25 18.59
CA PRO A 335 -10.36 0.56 17.60
C PRO A 335 -9.80 -0.32 16.47
N PRO A 336 -10.06 0.01 15.19
CA PRO A 336 -9.75 -0.84 14.03
C PRO A 336 -8.24 -1.11 13.89
N ASP A 337 -7.40 -0.19 14.37
CA ASP A 337 -5.97 -0.10 14.09
C ASP A 337 -5.08 -1.27 14.57
N LEU A 338 -5.54 -2.12 15.49
CA LEU A 338 -4.76 -3.27 15.98
C LEU A 338 -5.26 -4.61 15.45
N ARG A 339 -6.32 -4.64 14.66
CA ARG A 339 -6.87 -5.90 14.13
C ARG A 339 -5.97 -6.38 13.00
N CYS A 340 -5.34 -7.54 13.19
CA CYS A 340 -4.73 -8.26 12.07
C CYS A 340 -5.89 -8.87 11.28
N SER A 341 -6.22 -8.29 10.12
CA SER A 341 -7.25 -8.84 9.25
C SER A 341 -6.81 -10.21 8.71
N PHE A 342 -7.75 -11.03 8.25
CA PHE A 342 -7.43 -12.33 7.66
C PHE A 342 -6.54 -12.19 6.40
N PRO A 343 -6.81 -11.27 5.45
CA PRO A 343 -5.90 -10.99 4.33
C PRO A 343 -4.50 -10.56 4.77
N THR A 344 -4.41 -9.70 5.79
CA THR A 344 -3.12 -9.24 6.34
C THR A 344 -2.30 -10.41 6.88
N LEU A 345 -2.96 -11.33 7.59
CA LEU A 345 -2.32 -12.53 8.12
C LEU A 345 -1.81 -13.45 7.02
N LEU A 346 -2.63 -13.71 6.00
CA LEU A 346 -2.22 -14.51 4.84
C LEU A 346 -1.00 -13.88 4.15
N SER A 347 -1.04 -12.58 3.88
CA SER A 347 0.09 -11.86 3.26
C SER A 347 1.38 -11.98 4.06
N ILE A 348 1.31 -11.91 5.40
CA ILE A 348 2.48 -12.14 6.28
C ILE A 348 3.03 -13.55 6.12
N LEU A 349 2.16 -14.57 6.16
CA LEU A 349 2.55 -15.96 6.06
C LEU A 349 3.09 -16.32 4.67
N GLU A 350 2.46 -15.85 3.60
CA GLU A 350 2.97 -15.99 2.23
C GLU A 350 4.36 -15.38 2.09
N SER A 351 4.56 -14.18 2.63
CA SER A 351 5.87 -13.52 2.57
C SER A 351 6.97 -14.36 3.24
N HIS A 352 6.66 -15.06 4.35
CA HIS A 352 7.60 -16.00 4.97
C HIS A 352 7.93 -17.17 4.04
N LYS A 353 6.89 -17.78 3.43
CA LYS A 353 7.05 -18.88 2.47
C LYS A 353 7.92 -18.46 1.28
N ASP A 354 7.65 -17.31 0.68
CA ASP A 354 8.35 -16.82 -0.53
C ASP A 354 9.81 -16.45 -0.25
N LEU A 355 10.06 -15.91 0.95
CA LEU A 355 11.41 -15.64 1.44
C LEU A 355 12.15 -16.92 1.85
N GLY A 356 11.46 -18.05 1.99
CA GLY A 356 12.05 -19.34 2.36
C GLY A 356 12.29 -19.51 3.86
N PHE A 357 11.56 -18.80 4.70
CA PHE A 357 11.67 -18.88 6.16
C PHE A 357 10.36 -19.39 6.77
N SER A 358 10.45 -20.23 7.81
CA SER A 358 9.27 -20.57 8.60
C SER A 358 9.07 -19.53 9.71
N PRO A 359 7.84 -19.02 9.93
CA PRO A 359 7.54 -18.20 11.09
C PRO A 359 7.85 -18.98 12.38
N ASP A 360 8.25 -18.28 13.44
CA ASP A 360 8.49 -18.95 14.71
C ASP A 360 7.17 -19.56 15.26
N PRO A 361 7.20 -20.76 15.85
CA PRO A 361 5.99 -21.44 16.32
C PRO A 361 5.16 -20.60 17.31
N LEU A 362 5.80 -19.80 18.17
CA LEU A 362 5.09 -18.94 19.13
C LEU A 362 4.35 -17.81 18.41
N THR A 363 4.89 -17.29 17.30
CA THR A 363 4.17 -16.32 16.46
C THR A 363 2.94 -16.97 15.84
N LEU A 364 3.06 -18.17 15.27
CA LEU A 364 1.91 -18.89 14.71
C LEU A 364 0.84 -19.17 15.78
N THR A 365 1.24 -19.67 16.95
CA THR A 365 0.33 -19.89 18.08
C THR A 365 -0.35 -18.60 18.57
N ALA A 366 0.40 -17.50 18.66
CA ALA A 366 -0.17 -16.22 19.08
C ALA A 366 -1.20 -15.64 18.10
N LEU A 367 -1.11 -16.00 16.82
CA LEU A 367 -2.06 -15.56 15.79
C LEU A 367 -3.37 -16.39 15.77
N LEU A 368 -3.37 -17.60 16.34
CA LEU A 368 -4.55 -18.50 16.34
C LEU A 368 -5.83 -17.84 16.89
N PRO A 369 -5.83 -17.09 18.01
CA PRO A 369 -7.05 -16.43 18.50
C PRO A 369 -7.57 -15.35 17.54
N GLY A 370 -6.68 -14.72 16.76
CA GLY A 370 -7.07 -13.78 15.71
C GLY A 370 -7.74 -14.50 14.54
N ILE A 371 -7.14 -15.60 14.08
CA ILE A 371 -7.68 -16.47 13.02
C ILE A 371 -9.07 -16.98 13.43
N GLN A 372 -9.20 -17.54 14.63
CA GLN A 372 -10.46 -18.07 15.14
C GLN A 372 -11.59 -17.03 15.10
N ARG A 373 -11.30 -15.78 15.50
CA ARG A 373 -12.27 -14.69 15.47
C ARG A 373 -12.61 -14.25 14.06
N GLY A 374 -11.64 -14.23 13.14
CA GLY A 374 -11.87 -13.95 11.73
C GLY A 374 -12.82 -14.95 11.09
N LEU A 375 -12.63 -16.24 11.37
CA LEU A 375 -13.49 -17.32 10.87
C LEU A 375 -14.92 -17.25 11.41
N GLY A 376 -15.10 -16.81 12.66
CA GLY A 376 -16.42 -16.65 13.29
C GLY A 376 -17.07 -15.27 13.14
N GLY A 377 -16.45 -14.36 12.38
CA GLY A 377 -16.92 -12.98 12.22
C GLY A 377 -18.15 -12.85 11.31
N ILE A 378 -18.78 -11.66 11.34
CA ILE A 378 -19.92 -11.32 10.46
C ILE A 378 -19.52 -11.37 8.99
N ASN A 379 -18.28 -10.96 8.68
CA ASN A 379 -17.75 -10.98 7.32
C ASN A 379 -17.16 -12.36 7.03
N PRO A 380 -17.83 -13.17 6.18
CA PRO A 380 -17.36 -14.51 5.86
C PRO A 380 -15.98 -14.47 5.21
N VAL A 381 -14.98 -15.15 5.81
CA VAL A 381 -13.69 -15.40 5.14
C VAL A 381 -13.94 -16.25 3.88
N PRO A 382 -13.37 -15.91 2.71
CA PRO A 382 -13.47 -16.71 1.49
C PRO A 382 -12.89 -18.12 1.65
N ALA A 383 -13.45 -19.11 0.93
CA ALA A 383 -12.99 -20.51 1.04
C ALA A 383 -11.55 -20.66 0.53
N GLN A 384 -11.19 -19.92 -0.51
CA GLN A 384 -9.85 -19.91 -1.08
C GLN A 384 -8.80 -19.49 -0.04
N ASP A 385 -9.07 -18.42 0.69
CA ASP A 385 -8.20 -17.91 1.77
C ASP A 385 -8.02 -18.95 2.89
N VAL A 386 -9.07 -19.72 3.21
CA VAL A 386 -8.99 -20.81 4.20
C VAL A 386 -8.11 -21.97 3.70
N VAL A 387 -8.27 -22.38 2.44
CA VAL A 387 -7.41 -23.42 1.83
C VAL A 387 -5.96 -22.97 1.80
N GLN A 388 -5.72 -21.72 1.41
CA GLN A 388 -4.39 -21.15 1.38
C GLN A 388 -3.74 -21.13 2.77
N LEU A 389 -4.50 -20.82 3.83
CA LEU A 389 -4.01 -20.91 5.20
C LEU A 389 -3.62 -22.34 5.59
N LEU A 390 -4.42 -23.34 5.21
CA LEU A 390 -4.12 -24.76 5.46
C LEU A 390 -2.85 -25.21 4.72
N GLU A 391 -2.67 -24.79 3.47
CA GLU A 391 -1.46 -25.04 2.71
C GLU A 391 -0.23 -24.45 3.39
N LEU A 392 -0.35 -23.20 3.88
CA LEU A 392 0.72 -22.54 4.62
C LEU A 392 1.06 -23.28 5.92
N PHE A 393 0.07 -23.77 6.66
CA PHE A 393 0.32 -24.62 7.85
C PHE A 393 1.06 -25.91 7.50
N VAL A 394 0.73 -26.56 6.39
CA VAL A 394 1.47 -27.74 5.91
C VAL A 394 2.91 -27.37 5.54
N VAL A 395 3.11 -26.27 4.79
CA VAL A 395 4.43 -25.78 4.39
C VAL A 395 5.31 -25.48 5.62
N PHE A 396 4.75 -24.84 6.64
CA PHE A 396 5.47 -24.52 7.88
C PHE A 396 5.54 -25.68 8.87
N ARG A 397 4.92 -26.83 8.54
CA ARG A 397 4.80 -28.00 9.43
C ARG A 397 4.22 -27.62 10.79
N PHE A 398 3.23 -26.74 10.78
CA PHE A 398 2.58 -26.23 11.98
C PHE A 398 1.22 -26.90 12.16
N ASN A 399 1.01 -27.53 13.31
CA ASN A 399 -0.28 -28.10 13.67
C ASN A 399 -1.06 -27.10 14.54
N PRO A 400 -2.16 -26.51 14.05
CA PRO A 400 -2.93 -25.53 14.82
C PRO A 400 -3.83 -26.18 15.91
N GLY A 401 -3.84 -27.51 16.00
CA GLY A 401 -4.66 -28.28 16.93
C GLY A 401 -6.04 -28.65 16.36
N PRO A 402 -6.71 -29.68 16.93
CA PRO A 402 -7.92 -30.26 16.36
C PRO A 402 -9.08 -29.27 16.29
N LYS A 403 -9.29 -28.45 17.33
CA LYS A 403 -10.37 -27.46 17.37
C LYS A 403 -10.25 -26.41 16.26
N MET A 404 -9.04 -25.98 15.91
CA MET A 404 -8.84 -25.02 14.83
C MET A 404 -9.07 -25.69 13.47
N LEU A 405 -8.61 -26.93 13.29
CA LEU A 405 -8.87 -27.70 12.08
C LEU A 405 -10.38 -27.91 11.85
N GLU A 406 -11.13 -28.25 12.91
CA GLU A 406 -12.59 -28.36 12.88
C GLU A 406 -13.25 -27.05 12.44
N LEU A 407 -12.82 -25.91 12.99
CA LEU A 407 -13.33 -24.59 12.60
C LEU A 407 -13.02 -24.24 11.13
N LEU A 408 -11.82 -24.55 10.65
CA LEU A 408 -11.43 -24.32 9.26
C LEU A 408 -12.26 -25.20 8.31
N VAL A 409 -12.49 -26.47 8.65
CA VAL A 409 -13.32 -27.40 7.87
C VAL A 409 -14.77 -26.93 7.83
N ALA A 410 -15.38 -26.66 8.99
CA ALA A 410 -16.75 -26.16 9.07
C ALA A 410 -16.94 -24.89 8.23
N ARG A 411 -15.97 -23.98 8.28
CA ARG A 411 -16.00 -22.75 7.49
C ARG A 411 -16.01 -22.99 5.97
N MET A 412 -15.28 -23.99 5.49
CA MET A 412 -15.27 -24.36 4.07
C MET A 412 -16.58 -25.02 3.65
N GLU A 413 -17.16 -25.86 4.51
CA GLU A 413 -18.46 -26.51 4.28
C GLU A 413 -19.59 -25.48 4.18
N ASP A 414 -19.67 -24.52 5.11
CA ASP A 414 -20.64 -23.42 5.09
C ASP A 414 -20.62 -22.66 3.75
N LEU A 415 -19.42 -22.43 3.21
CA LEU A 415 -19.24 -21.71 1.95
C LEU A 415 -19.61 -22.57 0.74
N SER A 416 -19.45 -23.88 0.84
CA SER A 416 -19.86 -24.81 -0.23
C SER A 416 -21.38 -24.79 -0.40
N ASP A 417 -22.14 -24.69 0.70
CA ASP A 417 -23.60 -24.60 0.65
C ASP A 417 -24.09 -23.24 0.14
N ILE A 418 -23.40 -22.15 0.48
CA ILE A 418 -23.69 -20.83 -0.08
C ILE A 418 -23.35 -20.77 -1.58
N SER A 419 -22.26 -21.41 -2.01
CA SER A 419 -21.83 -21.43 -3.41
C SER A 419 -22.76 -22.20 -4.34
N ARG A 420 -23.57 -23.15 -3.83
CA ARG A 420 -24.64 -23.79 -4.61
C ARG A 420 -25.70 -22.80 -5.10
N TYR A 421 -25.78 -21.62 -4.47
CA TYR A 421 -26.68 -20.52 -4.85
C TYR A 421 -25.99 -19.42 -5.67
N SER A 422 -24.64 -19.42 -5.78
CA SER A 422 -23.86 -18.39 -6.48
C SER A 422 -22.88 -19.02 -7.46
N GLN A 423 -23.12 -18.83 -8.76
CA GLN A 423 -22.45 -19.51 -9.90
C GLN A 423 -20.92 -19.37 -10.03
N LYS A 424 -20.19 -18.78 -9.08
CA LYS A 424 -18.74 -18.62 -9.16
C LYS A 424 -18.08 -18.87 -7.81
N GLY A 425 -17.25 -19.91 -7.70
CA GLY A 425 -16.02 -19.79 -6.90
C GLY A 425 -15.59 -20.98 -6.03
N CYS A 426 -16.44 -21.92 -5.65
CA CYS A 426 -16.00 -23.07 -4.84
C CYS A 426 -16.21 -24.37 -5.60
N THR A 427 -15.12 -24.96 -6.09
CA THR A 427 -15.19 -26.26 -6.79
C THR A 427 -15.10 -27.39 -5.78
N THR A 428 -15.72 -28.53 -6.08
CA THR A 428 -15.57 -29.78 -5.29
C THR A 428 -14.09 -30.14 -5.06
N ALA A 429 -13.21 -29.76 -6.00
CA ALA A 429 -11.77 -29.97 -5.90
C ALA A 429 -11.13 -29.17 -4.75
N THR A 430 -11.60 -27.94 -4.49
CA THR A 430 -11.11 -27.09 -3.40
C THR A 430 -11.39 -27.72 -2.03
N VAL A 431 -12.61 -28.24 -1.84
CA VAL A 431 -13.01 -28.93 -0.61
C VAL A 431 -12.23 -30.24 -0.42
N GLN A 432 -12.06 -31.02 -1.49
CA GLN A 432 -11.27 -32.26 -1.46
C GLN A 432 -9.79 -32.01 -1.13
N ALA A 433 -9.18 -30.97 -1.72
CA ALA A 433 -7.81 -30.57 -1.41
C ALA A 433 -7.68 -30.22 0.08
N ALA A 434 -8.65 -29.50 0.63
CA ALA A 434 -8.63 -29.14 2.04
C ALA A 434 -8.74 -30.33 2.98
N HIS A 435 -9.64 -31.30 2.71
CA HIS A 435 -9.69 -32.55 3.48
C HIS A 435 -8.38 -33.33 3.41
N ALA A 436 -7.71 -33.35 2.26
CA ALA A 436 -6.40 -33.98 2.12
C ALA A 436 -5.32 -33.28 2.97
N LEU A 437 -5.33 -31.94 3.01
CA LEU A 437 -4.42 -31.14 3.85
C LEU A 437 -4.68 -31.37 5.35
N VAL A 438 -5.95 -31.41 5.77
CA VAL A 438 -6.33 -31.71 7.16
C VAL A 438 -5.88 -33.11 7.56
N ALA A 439 -6.05 -34.10 6.68
CA ALA A 439 -5.55 -35.45 6.92
C ALA A 439 -4.01 -35.49 7.01
N ALA A 440 -3.30 -34.66 6.24
CA ALA A 440 -1.85 -34.55 6.31
C ALA A 440 -1.40 -33.94 7.66
N LEU A 441 -2.02 -32.82 8.07
CA LEU A 441 -1.74 -32.15 9.35
C LEU A 441 -2.06 -33.03 10.58
N SER A 442 -3.08 -33.87 10.47
CA SER A 442 -3.45 -34.80 11.55
C SER A 442 -2.46 -35.96 11.71
N LYS A 443 -1.75 -36.34 10.64
CA LYS A 443 -0.76 -37.44 10.66
C LYS A 443 0.62 -37.00 11.13
N THR A 444 0.93 -35.71 11.03
CA THR A 444 2.17 -35.16 11.58
C THR A 444 2.11 -35.17 13.11
N HIS A 445 2.52 -36.29 13.72
CA HIS A 445 2.88 -36.34 15.13
C HIS A 445 4.17 -35.55 15.35
N ILE A 446 4.06 -34.22 15.39
CA ILE A 446 5.11 -33.36 15.90
C ILE A 446 4.82 -33.24 17.41
N PRO A 447 5.63 -33.85 18.29
CA PRO A 447 5.51 -33.60 19.72
C PRO A 447 5.68 -32.10 19.96
N LEU A 448 4.67 -31.48 20.60
CA LEU A 448 4.63 -30.06 20.95
C LEU A 448 5.77 -29.66 21.88
#